data_AF-A0A7Z9ZIG8-F1
#
_entry.id   AF-A0A7Z9ZIG8-F1
#
_cell.length_a   1.000
_cell.length_b   1.000
_cell.length_c   1.000
_cell.angle_alpha   90.00
_cell.angle_beta   90.00
_cell.angle_gamma   90.00
#
_symmetry.space_group_name_H-M   'P 1'
#
loop_
_entity.id
_entity.type
_entity.pdbx_description
1 polymer ?
#
loop_
_entity_poly.entity_id
_entity_poly.type
_entity_poly.pdbx_seq_one_letter_code
_entity_poly.pdbx_strand_id
1 'polypeptide(L)'
;MAKRKGGRSISLTWFLVVIGLVVALYFVTDLGRMILTLYDLRQMERALGQEITRLEAEIEDLDRQLEELGTEKGMERAIRDRLKWGKEGDILISVPTPSR
;
A
#
# COMPACT_ATOMS: atom_id res chain seq x y z
N MET A 1 -66.37 0.87 46.24
CA MET A 1 -65.36 0.16 45.42
C MET A 1 -64.92 1.07 44.28
N ALA A 2 -63.63 1.44 44.20
CA ALA A 2 -62.99 1.80 42.93
C ALA A 2 -61.46 1.67 43.11
N LYS A 3 -60.89 0.67 42.44
CA LYS A 3 -59.49 0.24 42.49
C LYS A 3 -58.58 1.31 41.89
N ARG A 4 -57.55 1.72 42.63
CA ARG A 4 -56.44 2.57 42.15
C ARG A 4 -55.80 1.93 40.90
N LYS A 5 -55.90 2.57 39.74
CA LYS A 5 -55.01 2.31 38.60
C LYS A 5 -53.80 3.25 38.72
N GLY A 6 -52.82 2.83 39.52
CA GLY A 6 -51.49 3.43 39.50
C GLY A 6 -50.81 3.08 38.18
N GLY A 7 -51.04 3.89 37.15
CA GLY A 7 -50.23 3.86 35.95
C GLY A 7 -48.81 4.19 36.36
N ARG A 8 -47.88 3.23 36.24
CA ARG A 8 -46.45 3.49 36.40
C ARG A 8 -46.06 4.49 35.30
N SER A 9 -46.02 5.78 35.63
CA SER A 9 -45.34 6.75 34.79
C SER A 9 -43.87 6.34 34.77
N ILE A 10 -43.43 5.79 33.64
CA ILE A 10 -42.02 5.57 33.39
C ILE A 10 -41.36 6.93 33.62
N SER A 11 -40.49 7.00 34.63
CA SER A 11 -39.80 8.24 34.97
C SER A 11 -39.08 8.73 33.72
N LEU A 12 -39.30 9.99 33.33
CA LEU A 12 -38.63 10.63 32.20
C LEU A 12 -37.11 10.48 32.29
N THR A 13 -36.58 10.46 33.53
CA THR A 13 -35.18 10.19 33.84
C THR A 13 -34.75 8.79 33.40
N TRP A 14 -35.57 7.76 33.63
CA TRP A 14 -35.26 6.39 33.19
C TRP A 14 -35.20 6.30 31.66
N PHE A 15 -36.12 6.98 30.97
CA PHE A 15 -36.13 7.03 29.50
C PHE A 15 -34.86 7.71 28.96
N LEU A 16 -34.44 8.83 29.56
CA LEU A 16 -33.20 9.52 29.20
C LEU A 16 -31.94 8.67 29.46
N VAL A 17 -31.91 7.92 30.57
CA VAL A 17 -30.79 7.01 30.87
C VAL A 17 -30.68 5.90 29.83
N VAL A 18 -31.80 5.31 29.42
CA VAL A 18 -31.80 4.27 28.38
C VAL A 18 -31.34 4.84 27.04
N ILE A 19 -31.82 6.02 26.65
CA ILE A 19 -31.36 6.70 25.43
C ILE A 19 -29.86 7.00 25.51
N GLY A 20 -29.40 7.55 26.62
CA GLY A 20 -27.98 7.83 26.85
C GLY A 20 -27.11 6.58 26.75
N LEU A 21 -27.58 5.46 27.30
CA LEU A 21 -26.90 4.16 27.19
C LEU A 21 -26.79 3.70 25.73
N VAL A 22 -27.88 3.82 24.95
CA VAL A 22 -27.89 3.43 23.54
C VAL A 22 -26.94 4.31 22.72
N VAL A 23 -26.94 5.63 22.96
CA VAL A 23 -26.03 6.57 22.30
C VAL A 23 -24.58 6.26 22.69
N ALA A 24 -24.30 5.98 23.96
CA ALA A 24 -22.97 5.61 24.41
C ALA A 24 -22.48 4.31 23.76
N LEU A 25 -23.33 3.28 23.68
CA LEU A 25 -23.01 2.04 22.99
C LEU A 25 -22.72 2.28 21.50
N TYR A 26 -23.52 3.12 20.84
CA TYR A 26 -23.28 3.50 19.45
C TYR A 26 -21.91 4.17 19.28
N PHE A 27 -21.59 5.14 20.13
CA PHE A 27 -20.29 5.82 20.12
C PHE A 27 -19.11 4.86 20.33
N VAL A 28 -19.22 3.92 21.26
CA VAL A 28 -18.17 2.91 21.49
C VAL A 28 -17.94 2.07 20.23
N THR A 29 -19.01 1.65 19.56
CA THR A 29 -18.88 0.86 18.32
C THR A 29 -18.27 1.67 17.17
N ASP A 30 -18.62 2.95 17.06
CA ASP A 30 -18.14 3.83 16.00
C ASP A 30 -16.65 4.17 16.20
N LEU A 31 -16.26 4.52 17.43
CA LEU A 31 -14.86 4.74 17.81
C LEU A 31 -14.02 3.47 17.60
N GLY A 32 -14.57 2.29 17.93
CA GLY A 32 -13.90 1.02 17.67
C GLY A 32 -13.62 0.80 16.19
N ARG A 33 -14.61 1.05 15.32
CA ARG A 33 -14.44 0.96 13.86
C ARG A 33 -13.40 1.96 13.35
N MET A 34 -13.45 3.20 13.81
CA MET A 34 -12.50 4.24 13.41
C MET A 34 -11.05 3.86 13.75
N ILE A 35 -10.82 3.30 14.95
CA ILE A 35 -9.48 2.86 15.37
C ILE A 35 -8.95 1.72 14.50
N LEU A 36 -9.81 0.74 14.16
CA LEU A 36 -9.42 -0.37 13.28
C LEU A 36 -9.05 0.14 11.88
N THR A 37 -9.86 1.03 11.31
CA THR A 37 -9.56 1.63 10.00
C THR A 37 -8.23 2.39 10.00
N LEU A 38 -7.95 3.14 11.08
CA LEU A 38 -6.67 3.85 11.21
C LEU A 38 -5.48 2.90 11.34
N TYR A 39 -5.66 1.77 12.00
CA TYR A 39 -4.62 0.75 12.11
C TYR A 39 -4.31 0.11 10.75
N ASP A 40 -5.35 -0.26 10.00
CA ASP A 40 -5.20 -0.84 8.66
C ASP A 40 -4.54 0.15 7.69
N LEU A 41 -4.94 1.43 7.71
CA LEU A 41 -4.32 2.48 6.90
C LEU A 41 -2.82 2.61 7.19
N ARG A 42 -2.42 2.57 8.46
CA ARG A 42 -1.00 2.65 8.86
C ARG A 42 -0.21 1.42 8.41
N GLN A 43 -0.82 0.24 8.40
CA GLN A 43 -0.16 -0.95 7.86
C GLN A 43 0.04 -0.84 6.34
N MET A 44 -0.99 -0.39 5.62
CA MET A 44 -0.91 -0.16 4.17
C MET A 44 0.17 0.88 3.83
N GLU A 45 0.22 1.99 4.56
CA GLU A 45 1.23 3.03 4.37
C GLU A 45 2.66 2.49 4.53
N ARG A 46 2.90 1.64 5.54
CA ARG A 46 4.21 0.99 5.72
C ARG A 46 4.55 0.01 4.59
N ALA A 47 3.57 -0.79 4.16
CA ALA A 47 3.77 -1.74 3.07
C ALA A 47 4.09 -1.01 1.76
N LEU A 48 3.34 0.05 1.45
CA LEU A 48 3.58 0.92 0.29
C LEU A 48 4.95 1.59 0.37
N GLY A 49 5.35 2.09 1.54
CA GLY A 49 6.69 2.65 1.74
C GLY A 49 7.82 1.64 1.45
N GLN A 50 7.67 0.40 1.91
CA GLN A 50 8.63 -0.67 1.61
C GLN A 50 8.67 -1.02 0.12
N GLU A 51 7.51 -1.06 -0.54
CA GLU A 51 7.41 -1.30 -1.99
C GLU A 51 8.13 -0.20 -2.78
N ILE A 52 7.93 1.07 -2.40
CA ILE A 52 8.60 2.22 -3.03
C ILE A 52 10.12 2.09 -2.89
N THR A 53 10.63 1.86 -1.67
CA THR A 53 12.09 1.70 -1.47
C THR A 53 12.66 0.53 -2.26
N ARG A 54 11.93 -0.58 -2.38
CA ARG A 54 12.34 -1.71 -3.20
C ARG A 54 12.41 -1.35 -4.68
N LEU A 55 11.39 -0.67 -5.20
CA LEU A 55 11.33 -0.23 -6.59
C LEU A 55 12.41 0.79 -6.91
N GLU A 56 12.70 1.73 -6.01
CA GLU A 56 13.79 2.68 -6.16
C GLU A 56 15.15 1.98 -6.26
N ALA A 57 15.40 0.97 -5.41
CA ALA A 57 16.62 0.17 -5.48
C ALA A 57 16.70 -0.65 -6.78
N GLU A 58 15.57 -1.17 -7.28
CA GLU A 58 15.52 -1.91 -8.54
C GLU A 58 15.78 -0.98 -9.75
N ILE A 59 15.25 0.24 -9.73
CA ILE A 59 15.53 1.27 -10.75
C ILE A 59 17.02 1.62 -10.74
N GLU A 60 17.62 1.86 -9.56
CA GLU A 60 19.04 2.18 -9.47
C GLU A 60 19.93 1.03 -10.00
N ASP A 61 19.57 -0.21 -9.72
CA ASP A 61 20.28 -1.38 -10.24
C ASP A 61 20.13 -1.51 -11.76
N LEU A 62 18.92 -1.31 -12.29
CA LEU A 62 18.65 -1.29 -13.72
C LEU A 62 19.40 -0.16 -14.45
N ASP A 63 19.45 1.04 -13.86
CA ASP A 63 20.19 2.17 -14.42
C ASP A 63 21.69 1.87 -14.47
N ARG A 64 22.26 1.26 -13.42
CA ARG A 64 23.67 0.81 -13.44
C ARG A 64 23.91 -0.25 -14.52
N GLN A 65 23.01 -1.22 -14.66
CA GLN A 65 23.10 -2.22 -15.73
C GLN A 65 23.04 -1.57 -17.13
N LEU A 66 22.19 -0.55 -17.31
CA LEU A 66 22.09 0.20 -18.56
C LEU A 66 23.34 1.04 -18.84
N GLU A 67 23.90 1.72 -17.84
CA GLU A 67 25.17 2.43 -17.98
C GLU A 67 26.31 1.48 -18.36
N GLU A 68 26.39 0.30 -17.73
CA GLU A 68 27.36 -0.72 -18.11
C GLU A 68 27.16 -1.14 -19.57
N LEU A 69 25.93 -1.46 -19.98
CA LEU A 69 25.61 -1.85 -21.37
C LEU A 69 25.84 -0.73 -22.39
N GLY A 70 25.68 0.54 -22.00
CA GLY A 70 25.93 1.70 -22.86
C GLY A 70 27.42 1.94 -23.16
N THR A 71 28.32 1.33 -22.39
CA THR A 71 29.76 1.34 -22.70
C THR A 71 30.13 0.23 -23.67
N GLU A 72 31.03 0.52 -24.61
CA GLU A 72 31.51 -0.45 -25.63
C GLU A 72 32.05 -1.75 -24.99
N LYS A 73 32.72 -1.64 -23.83
CA LYS A 73 33.23 -2.78 -23.06
C LYS A 73 32.13 -3.58 -22.34
N GLY A 74 31.06 -2.93 -21.86
CA GLY A 74 29.96 -3.64 -21.20
C GLY A 74 29.01 -4.31 -22.19
N MET A 75 28.83 -3.74 -23.37
CA MET A 75 28.12 -4.39 -24.48
C MET A 75 28.85 -5.65 -24.95
N GLU A 76 30.18 -5.60 -25.07
CA GLU A 76 31.00 -6.77 -25.41
C GLU A 76 30.90 -7.88 -24.33
N ARG A 77 30.94 -7.52 -23.05
CA ARG A 77 30.76 -8.49 -21.94
C ARG A 77 29.36 -9.10 -21.92
N ALA A 78 28.32 -8.30 -22.11
CA ALA A 78 26.95 -8.80 -22.13
C ALA A 78 26.67 -9.74 -23.32
N ILE A 79 27.25 -9.46 -24.49
CA ILE A 79 27.18 -10.34 -25.66
C ILE A 79 28.00 -11.62 -25.44
N ARG A 80 29.15 -11.54 -24.77
CA ARG A 80 29.97 -12.70 -24.42
C ARG A 80 29.28 -13.61 -23.39
N ASP A 81 28.69 -13.02 -22.35
CA ASP A 81 28.11 -13.76 -21.22
C ASP A 81 26.68 -14.24 -21.49
N ARG A 82 25.82 -13.44 -22.14
CA ARG A 82 24.42 -13.82 -22.41
C ARG A 82 24.20 -14.49 -23.75
N LEU A 83 24.94 -14.09 -24.79
CA LEU A 83 24.75 -14.60 -26.15
C LEU A 83 25.79 -15.66 -26.57
N LYS A 84 26.90 -15.83 -25.81
CA LYS A 84 28.02 -16.74 -26.16
C LYS A 84 28.53 -16.58 -27.60
N TRP A 85 28.33 -15.41 -28.21
CA TRP A 85 28.53 -15.20 -29.65
C TRP A 85 29.73 -14.31 -29.99
N GLY A 86 30.45 -13.73 -29.02
CA GLY A 86 31.57 -12.80 -29.30
C GLY A 86 32.95 -13.36 -28.98
N LYS A 87 33.86 -13.35 -29.97
CA LYS A 87 35.31 -13.42 -29.77
C LYS A 87 35.91 -12.01 -29.83
N GLU A 88 37.08 -11.83 -29.18
CA GLU A 88 37.82 -10.56 -29.19
C GLU A 88 38.08 -10.09 -30.63
N GLY A 89 37.57 -8.91 -31.00
CA GLY A 89 37.86 -8.25 -32.29
C GLY A 89 36.76 -8.30 -33.36
N ASP A 90 35.54 -8.79 -33.07
CA ASP A 90 34.44 -8.76 -34.04
C ASP A 90 33.78 -7.36 -34.14
N ILE A 91 33.54 -6.91 -35.38
CA ILE A 91 32.95 -5.59 -35.69
C ILE A 91 31.45 -5.60 -35.38
N LEU A 92 31.05 -4.86 -34.35
CA LEU A 92 29.66 -4.71 -33.95
C LEU A 92 28.96 -3.64 -34.82
N ILE A 93 28.08 -4.05 -35.74
CA ILE A 93 27.22 -3.12 -36.48
C ILE A 93 25.95 -2.88 -35.63
N SER A 94 25.87 -1.75 -34.96
CA SER A 94 24.63 -1.29 -34.33
C SER A 94 23.72 -0.66 -35.39
N VAL A 95 22.55 -1.26 -35.62
CA VAL A 95 21.50 -0.67 -36.46
C VAL A 95 20.61 0.17 -35.55
N PRO A 96 20.54 1.50 -35.70
CA PRO A 96 19.63 2.31 -34.92
C PRO A 96 18.19 1.98 -35.28
N THR A 97 17.39 1.55 -34.30
CA THR A 97 15.95 1.39 -34.47
C THR A 97 15.32 2.78 -34.69
N PRO A 98 14.60 3.02 -35.79
CA PRO A 98 14.00 4.32 -36.05
C PRO A 98 12.92 4.61 -35.00
N SER A 99 13.07 5.76 -34.34
CA SER A 99 12.08 6.34 -33.43
C SER A 99 10.76 6.56 -34.18
N ARG A 100 9.67 5.97 -33.68
CA ARG A 100 8.30 6.23 -34.11
C ARG A 100 7.56 7.02 -33.05
#